data_AF-A0A0C9VI81-F1
#
_entry.id   AF-A0A0C9VI81-F1
#
_cell.length_a   1.000
_cell.length_b   1.000
_cell.length_c   1.000
_cell.angle_alpha   90.00
_cell.angle_beta   90.00
_cell.angle_gamma   90.00
#
_symmetry.space_group_name_H-M   'P 1'
#
loop_
_entity.id
_entity.type
_entity.pdbx_description
1 polymer ?
#
loop_
_entity_poly.entity_id
_entity_poly.type
_entity_poly.pdbx_seq_one_letter_code
_entity_poly.pdbx_strand_id
1 'polypeptide(L)'
;MEEILVSDPTRTVQGFAPDKKFNAPAPKLVFDDPYEDDEDCLNKVNKYWKAHDKERLQREACYKELLDAEVKAAEQRKADEIAQAKEKAKAEAAMREKEKEKGLEKVKTVEPVKEKEVGPSGSQTEVLSESEEDEDEDKLQSCIYCMKKKIPCVPQTGKKVCVACRKHKMKREFFDKTAWAVIDGSKQVVDTRFMMEVELRATVNLSASDARLLQLLELKSKGIEIPEDLETRILAEHEVIQRTLNEQLEDLTMQMDSIQKGSSGGCTRDQKEGDNEGDRTEGSKKKKKKKVVETEVEESTMQ
;
A
#
# COMPACT_ATOMS: atom_id res chain seq x y z
N MET A 1 25.48 -33.29 16.61
CA MET A 1 24.27 -32.46 16.45
C MET A 1 24.46 -31.29 17.37
N GLU A 2 24.83 -30.14 16.82
CA GLU A 2 25.04 -28.90 17.58
C GLU A 2 23.68 -28.20 17.77
N GLU A 3 23.33 -27.91 19.01
CA GLU A 3 22.13 -27.15 19.37
C GLU A 3 22.31 -25.69 18.97
N ILE A 4 21.42 -25.20 18.10
CA ILE A 4 21.36 -23.78 17.74
C ILE A 4 20.66 -23.05 18.89
N LEU A 5 21.40 -22.22 19.63
CA LEU A 5 20.87 -21.38 20.69
C LEU A 5 19.91 -20.34 20.09
N VAL A 6 18.61 -20.53 20.33
CA VAL A 6 17.54 -19.59 19.97
C VAL A 6 17.57 -18.42 20.94
N SER A 7 18.49 -17.46 20.75
CA SER A 7 18.45 -16.08 21.26
C SER A 7 19.78 -15.37 20.97
N ASP A 8 20.02 -14.96 19.72
CA ASP A 8 21.10 -14.01 19.42
C ASP A 8 20.52 -12.58 19.29
N PRO A 9 20.65 -11.73 20.33
CA PRO A 9 20.09 -10.37 20.35
C PRO A 9 20.72 -9.42 19.31
N THR A 10 21.79 -9.83 18.62
CA THR A 10 22.47 -9.01 17.60
C THR A 10 21.69 -8.85 16.29
N ARG A 11 20.55 -9.54 16.11
CA ARG A 11 19.62 -9.30 14.97
C ARG A 11 18.62 -8.17 15.20
N THR A 12 18.74 -7.39 16.27
CA THR A 12 17.98 -6.14 16.41
C THR A 12 18.59 -5.06 15.51
N VAL A 13 17.76 -4.41 14.70
CA VAL A 13 18.15 -3.29 13.84
C VAL A 13 18.86 -2.25 14.71
N GLN A 14 20.16 -2.07 14.47
CA GLN A 14 21.04 -1.20 15.26
C GLN A 14 20.47 0.23 15.22
N GLY A 15 19.87 0.68 16.33
CA GLY A 15 19.29 2.02 16.46
C GLY A 15 17.86 2.09 16.99
N PHE A 16 17.11 0.99 16.99
CA PHE A 16 15.78 0.98 17.62
C PHE A 16 15.89 0.60 19.10
N ALA A 17 15.90 1.62 19.97
CA ALA A 17 15.64 1.40 21.39
C ALA A 17 14.14 1.04 21.55
N PRO A 18 13.79 -0.14 22.08
CA PRO A 18 12.40 -0.48 22.36
C PRO A 18 11.80 0.59 23.27
N ASP A 19 10.63 1.11 22.91
CA ASP A 19 9.94 2.06 23.76
C ASP A 19 9.66 1.40 25.11
N LYS A 20 10.15 2.01 26.20
CA LYS A 20 9.98 1.51 27.57
C LYS A 20 8.50 1.36 27.93
N LYS A 21 7.61 2.05 27.21
CA LYS A 21 6.14 1.98 27.37
C LYS A 21 5.53 0.71 26.78
N PHE A 22 6.22 -0.02 25.90
CA PHE A 22 5.74 -1.25 25.24
C PHE A 22 6.40 -2.53 25.74
N ASN A 23 6.81 -2.58 27.02
CA ASN A 23 7.34 -3.78 27.66
C ASN A 23 6.27 -4.80 28.09
N ALA A 24 5.02 -4.65 27.64
CA ALA A 24 4.00 -5.65 27.92
C ALA A 24 4.37 -6.94 27.16
N PRO A 25 4.58 -8.07 27.85
CA PRO A 25 4.85 -9.33 27.17
C PRO A 25 3.71 -9.63 26.21
N ALA A 26 4.05 -9.98 24.96
CA ALA A 26 3.07 -10.36 23.95
C ALA A 26 2.13 -11.43 24.55
N PRO A 27 0.80 -11.26 24.48
CA PRO A 27 -0.14 -12.21 25.05
C PRO A 27 0.10 -13.60 24.45
N LYS A 28 0.67 -14.51 25.23
CA LYS A 28 0.84 -15.89 24.83
C LYS A 28 -0.46 -16.63 25.14
N LEU A 29 -1.11 -17.16 24.11
CA LEU A 29 -2.17 -18.15 24.27
C LEU A 29 -1.49 -19.47 24.68
N VAL A 30 -1.53 -19.79 25.97
CA VAL A 30 -1.10 -21.09 26.48
C VAL A 30 -2.35 -21.94 26.68
N PHE A 31 -2.39 -23.09 25.99
CA PHE A 31 -3.41 -24.11 26.23
C PHE A 31 -2.75 -25.17 27.12
N ASP A 32 -3.11 -25.19 28.40
CA ASP A 32 -2.48 -26.06 29.39
C ASP A 32 -3.05 -27.49 29.35
N ASP A 33 -4.24 -27.70 28.78
CA ASP A 33 -4.90 -29.00 28.69
C ASP A 33 -5.49 -29.23 27.27
N PRO A 34 -5.11 -30.32 26.56
CA PRO A 34 -5.68 -30.67 25.26
C PRO A 34 -7.15 -31.15 25.32
N TYR A 35 -7.74 -31.30 26.50
CA TYR A 35 -9.16 -31.66 26.70
C TYR A 35 -10.01 -30.52 27.30
N GLU A 36 -9.55 -29.27 27.23
CA GLU A 36 -10.42 -28.13 27.59
C GLU A 36 -11.70 -28.14 26.77
N ASP A 37 -12.83 -27.91 27.44
CA ASP A 37 -14.16 -27.87 26.83
C ASP A 37 -14.20 -26.79 25.74
N ASP A 38 -14.96 -27.04 24.66
CA ASP A 38 -15.03 -26.16 23.49
C ASP A 38 -15.53 -24.75 23.88
N GLU A 39 -16.40 -24.67 24.89
CA GLU A 39 -16.91 -23.44 25.49
C GLU A 39 -15.79 -22.59 26.12
N ASP A 40 -14.84 -23.24 26.79
CA ASP A 40 -13.68 -22.58 27.42
C ASP A 40 -12.65 -22.12 26.39
N CYS A 41 -12.48 -22.89 25.30
CA CYS A 41 -11.66 -22.50 24.16
C CYS A 41 -12.16 -21.21 23.50
N LEU A 42 -13.48 -21.09 23.25
CA LEU A 42 -14.09 -19.88 22.68
C LEU A 42 -13.93 -18.67 23.60
N ASN A 43 -14.08 -18.86 24.91
CA ASN A 43 -13.91 -17.79 25.90
C ASN A 43 -12.46 -17.27 25.91
N LYS A 44 -11.46 -18.15 25.83
CA LYS A 44 -10.04 -17.77 25.74
C LYS A 44 -9.74 -16.99 24.46
N VAL A 45 -10.25 -17.45 23.31
CA VAL A 45 -10.07 -16.76 22.03
C VAL A 45 -10.73 -15.37 22.05
N ASN A 46 -11.94 -15.25 22.61
CA ASN A 46 -12.62 -13.95 22.73
C ASN A 46 -11.85 -12.98 23.66
N LYS A 47 -11.33 -13.48 24.79
CA LYS A 47 -10.46 -12.68 25.69
C LYS A 47 -9.20 -12.20 24.97
N TYR A 48 -8.57 -13.06 24.17
CA TYR A 48 -7.40 -12.70 23.37
C TYR A 48 -7.71 -11.59 22.37
N TRP A 49 -8.77 -11.74 21.56
CA TRP A 49 -9.15 -10.72 20.57
C TRP A 49 -9.51 -9.38 21.22
N LYS A 50 -10.21 -9.39 22.36
CA LYS A 50 -10.50 -8.17 23.12
C LYS A 50 -9.23 -7.48 23.64
N ALA A 51 -8.22 -8.24 24.07
CA ALA A 51 -6.94 -7.68 24.48
C ALA A 51 -6.19 -7.08 23.28
N HIS A 52 -6.14 -7.81 22.17
CA HIS A 52 -5.49 -7.37 20.95
C HIS A 52 -6.14 -6.13 20.32
N ASP A 53 -7.48 -6.04 20.33
CA ASP A 53 -8.20 -4.85 19.84
C ASP A 53 -7.89 -3.61 20.67
N LYS A 54 -7.76 -3.75 21.99
CA LYS A 54 -7.34 -2.66 22.88
C LYS A 54 -5.92 -2.21 22.57
N GLU A 55 -4.99 -3.15 22.39
CA GLU A 55 -3.61 -2.86 22.00
C GLU A 55 -3.55 -2.13 20.65
N ARG A 56 -4.33 -2.59 19.67
CA ARG A 56 -4.43 -1.94 18.35
C ARG A 56 -4.93 -0.50 18.48
N LEU A 57 -6.01 -0.26 19.21
CA LEU A 57 -6.56 1.09 19.44
C LEU A 57 -5.56 2.00 20.16
N GLN A 58 -4.79 1.47 21.11
CA GLN A 58 -3.73 2.23 21.79
C GLN A 58 -2.62 2.62 20.83
N ARG A 59 -2.14 1.69 19.98
CA ARG A 59 -1.13 2.00 18.95
C ARG A 59 -1.63 3.05 17.98
N GLU A 60 -2.86 2.92 17.51
CA GLU A 60 -3.49 3.87 16.59
C GLU A 60 -3.60 5.27 17.20
N ALA A 61 -4.00 5.38 18.47
CA ALA A 61 -4.02 6.64 19.21
C ALA A 61 -2.62 7.25 19.34
N CYS A 62 -1.60 6.45 19.68
CA CYS A 62 -0.22 6.91 19.76
C CYS A 62 0.32 7.39 18.40
N TYR A 63 0.02 6.67 17.31
CA TYR A 63 0.43 7.10 15.97
C TYR A 63 -0.22 8.43 15.58
N LYS A 64 -1.49 8.61 15.89
CA LYS A 64 -2.20 9.87 15.66
C LYS A 64 -1.57 11.03 16.44
N GLU A 65 -1.24 10.82 17.71
CA GLU A 65 -0.57 11.83 18.54
C GLU A 65 0.82 12.20 17.98
N LEU A 66 1.58 11.21 17.51
CA LEU A 66 2.88 11.45 16.86
C LEU A 66 2.75 12.25 15.56
N LEU A 67 1.76 11.92 14.72
CA LEU A 67 1.48 12.67 13.49
C LEU A 67 1.07 14.11 13.78
N ASP A 68 0.17 14.33 14.75
CA ASP A 68 -0.24 15.67 15.15
C ASP A 68 0.94 16.49 15.70
N ALA A 69 1.86 15.85 16.45
CA ALA A 69 3.08 16.48 16.94
C ALA A 69 4.05 16.83 15.80
N GLU A 70 4.20 15.96 14.80
CA GLU A 70 5.04 16.19 13.63
C GLU A 70 4.51 17.36 12.79
N VAL A 71 3.19 17.44 12.56
CA VAL A 71 2.55 18.56 11.87
C VAL A 71 2.81 19.88 12.61
N LYS A 72 2.60 19.91 13.93
CA LYS A 72 2.90 21.10 14.75
C LYS A 72 4.37 21.50 14.70
N ALA A 73 5.29 20.54 14.74
CA ALA A 73 6.71 20.81 14.61
C ALA A 73 7.09 21.35 13.22
N ALA A 74 6.43 20.88 12.16
CA ALA A 74 6.61 21.40 10.81
C ALA A 74 6.08 22.84 10.67
N GLU A 75 4.91 23.14 11.26
CA GLU A 75 4.36 24.50 11.31
C GLU A 75 5.27 25.46 12.06
N GLN A 76 5.79 25.03 13.22
CA GLN A 76 6.72 25.83 14.01
C GLN A 76 8.01 26.13 13.23
N ARG A 77 8.60 25.12 12.57
CA ARG A 77 9.79 25.33 11.72
C ARG A 77 9.55 26.35 10.61
N LYS A 78 8.40 26.28 9.94
CA LYS A 78 8.02 27.26 8.91
C LYS A 78 7.87 28.67 9.50
N ALA A 79 7.26 28.81 10.68
CA ALA A 79 7.12 30.10 11.35
C ALA A 79 8.49 30.69 11.74
N ASP A 80 9.40 29.86 12.26
CA ASP A 80 10.75 30.26 12.64
C ASP A 80 11.58 30.67 11.41
N GLU A 81 11.47 29.95 10.29
CA GLU A 81 12.10 30.31 9.00
C GLU A 81 11.61 31.67 8.49
N ILE A 82 10.30 31.93 8.55
CA ILE A 82 9.72 33.23 8.16
C ILE A 82 10.23 34.35 9.08
N ALA A 83 10.30 34.11 10.39
CA ALA A 83 10.82 35.08 11.35
C ALA A 83 12.30 35.40 11.10
N GLN A 84 13.11 34.37 10.84
CA GLN A 84 14.53 34.51 10.52
C GLN A 84 14.74 35.27 9.22
N ALA A 85 13.98 34.97 8.16
CA ALA A 85 14.05 35.69 6.89
C ALA A 85 13.71 37.18 7.06
N LYS A 86 12.71 37.50 7.90
CA LYS A 86 12.32 38.88 8.20
C LYS A 86 13.39 39.63 8.98
N GLU A 87 14.05 38.99 9.95
CA GLU A 87 15.18 39.59 10.68
C GLU A 87 16.35 39.87 9.74
N LYS A 88 16.71 38.90 8.90
CA LYS A 88 17.77 39.03 7.91
C LYS A 88 17.50 40.18 6.95
N ALA A 89 16.28 40.31 6.43
CA ALA A 89 15.89 41.41 5.56
C ALA A 89 16.02 42.78 6.24
N LYS A 90 15.68 42.89 7.54
CA LYS A 90 15.89 44.12 8.31
C LYS A 90 17.37 44.44 8.51
N ALA A 91 18.19 43.44 8.81
CA ALA A 91 19.62 43.61 9.00
C ALA A 91 20.33 44.04 7.69
N GLU A 92 19.96 43.44 6.55
CA GLU A 92 20.48 43.82 5.23
C GLU A 92 20.04 45.25 4.85
N ALA A 93 18.80 45.64 5.14
CA ALA A 93 18.33 47.02 4.94
C ALA A 93 19.15 48.02 5.76
N ALA A 94 19.39 47.74 7.04
CA ALA A 94 20.21 48.59 7.91
C ALA A 94 21.68 48.68 7.45
N MET A 95 22.24 47.58 6.90
CA MET A 95 23.60 47.60 6.34
C MET A 95 23.66 48.48 5.07
N ARG A 96 22.67 48.37 4.17
CA ARG A 96 22.60 49.21 2.95
C ARG A 96 22.45 50.70 3.27
N GLU A 97 21.74 51.07 4.32
CA GLU A 97 21.66 52.46 4.77
C GLU A 97 23.02 53.00 5.22
N LYS A 98 23.77 52.22 6.02
CA LYS A 98 25.14 52.58 6.45
C LYS A 98 26.14 52.63 5.30
N GLU A 99 25.97 51.80 4.28
CA GLU A 99 26.84 51.79 3.10
C GLU A 99 26.57 53.00 2.19
N LYS A 100 25.30 53.41 2.02
CA LYS A 100 24.96 54.66 1.32
C LYS A 100 25.57 55.90 1.97
N GLU A 101 25.76 55.89 3.29
CA GLU A 101 26.43 56.95 4.02
C GLU A 101 27.96 56.98 3.76
N LYS A 102 28.57 55.85 3.40
CA LYS A 102 30.03 55.73 3.15
C LYS A 102 30.42 55.70 1.66
N GLY A 103 29.49 55.32 0.77
CA GLY A 103 29.73 55.06 -0.66
C GLY A 103 29.88 56.29 -1.55
N LEU A 104 29.77 57.51 -1.00
CA LEU A 104 30.00 58.75 -1.75
C LEU A 104 31.48 58.98 -2.12
N GLU A 105 32.42 58.13 -1.67
CA GLU A 105 33.86 58.42 -1.80
C GLU A 105 34.66 57.57 -2.81
N LYS A 106 34.13 56.50 -3.44
CA LYS A 106 34.94 55.69 -4.38
C LYS A 106 34.14 54.79 -5.34
N VAL A 107 34.16 55.10 -6.63
CA VAL A 107 33.65 54.26 -7.73
C VAL A 107 34.83 53.87 -8.65
N LYS A 108 35.16 52.57 -8.76
CA LYS A 108 35.86 52.00 -9.94
C LYS A 108 35.71 50.46 -10.06
N THR A 109 34.79 50.07 -10.94
CA THR A 109 34.71 48.96 -11.93
C THR A 109 35.62 47.72 -11.83
N VAL A 110 35.04 46.50 -11.76
CA VAL A 110 35.54 45.22 -12.37
C VAL A 110 34.38 44.22 -12.62
N GLU A 111 34.34 43.57 -13.79
CA GLU A 111 33.40 42.53 -14.30
C GLU A 111 33.75 41.07 -13.90
N PRO A 112 32.79 40.11 -13.90
CA PRO A 112 33.05 38.67 -13.69
C PRO A 112 32.85 37.77 -14.94
N VAL A 113 33.60 36.66 -14.99
CA VAL A 113 33.70 35.65 -16.09
C VAL A 113 32.96 34.34 -15.72
N LYS A 114 32.34 33.69 -16.73
CA LYS A 114 31.58 32.42 -16.67
C LYS A 114 32.45 31.18 -16.99
N GLU A 115 32.17 30.03 -16.36
CA GLU A 115 32.63 28.69 -16.79
C GLU A 115 31.52 27.62 -16.72
N LYS A 116 31.70 26.55 -17.52
CA LYS A 116 30.72 25.55 -18.02
C LYS A 116 30.75 24.21 -17.26
N GLU A 117 29.62 23.49 -17.27
CA GLU A 117 29.46 22.08 -16.83
C GLU A 117 29.91 21.04 -17.88
N VAL A 118 30.33 19.85 -17.40
CA VAL A 118 30.50 18.59 -18.15
C VAL A 118 30.09 17.42 -17.24
N GLY A 119 29.15 16.57 -17.69
CA GLY A 119 28.83 15.25 -17.11
C GLY A 119 29.25 14.10 -18.05
N PRO A 120 29.33 12.84 -17.58
CA PRO A 120 28.60 11.75 -18.26
C PRO A 120 28.25 10.46 -17.44
N SER A 121 27.22 9.72 -17.93
CA SER A 121 27.12 8.25 -18.24
C SER A 121 27.72 7.19 -17.26
N GLY A 122 27.16 6.01 -16.94
CA GLY A 122 26.01 5.22 -17.41
C GLY A 122 26.24 3.69 -17.22
N SER A 123 25.18 2.92 -16.97
CA SER A 123 24.95 1.45 -17.18
C SER A 123 25.71 0.35 -16.36
N GLN A 124 25.02 -0.68 -15.84
CA GLN A 124 24.78 -2.00 -16.49
C GLN A 124 24.08 -3.05 -15.56
N THR A 125 23.46 -4.03 -16.21
CA THR A 125 22.51 -5.08 -15.75
C THR A 125 23.18 -6.46 -15.67
N GLU A 126 22.76 -7.34 -14.76
CA GLU A 126 23.22 -8.74 -14.72
C GLU A 126 22.04 -9.73 -14.58
N VAL A 127 22.03 -10.74 -15.46
CA VAL A 127 21.03 -11.81 -15.61
C VAL A 127 21.66 -13.10 -15.08
N LEU A 128 20.93 -13.86 -14.25
CA LEU A 128 21.40 -15.14 -13.70
C LEU A 128 20.41 -16.28 -14.03
N SER A 129 20.96 -17.38 -14.55
CA SER A 129 20.29 -18.49 -15.22
C SER A 129 19.68 -19.56 -14.31
N GLU A 130 18.70 -20.27 -14.86
CA GLU A 130 17.99 -21.44 -14.34
C GLU A 130 18.66 -22.76 -14.78
N SER A 131 18.51 -23.83 -13.99
CA SER A 131 18.99 -25.18 -14.30
C SER A 131 17.90 -26.24 -14.07
N GLU A 132 17.67 -27.07 -15.09
CA GLU A 132 16.86 -28.30 -15.15
C GLU A 132 17.60 -29.50 -14.52
N GLU A 133 16.89 -30.37 -13.81
CA GLU A 133 17.38 -31.71 -13.44
C GLU A 133 16.28 -32.78 -13.55
N ASP A 134 16.73 -33.95 -14.01
CA ASP A 134 16.04 -35.09 -14.61
C ASP A 134 15.18 -35.98 -13.69
N GLU A 135 14.29 -36.74 -14.35
CA GLU A 135 13.29 -37.64 -13.80
C GLU A 135 13.83 -39.07 -13.54
N ASP A 136 13.70 -39.56 -12.31
CA ASP A 136 13.85 -40.98 -11.95
C ASP A 136 12.47 -41.57 -11.58
N GLU A 137 11.90 -42.36 -12.50
CA GLU A 137 10.66 -43.11 -12.30
C GLU A 137 10.94 -44.46 -11.59
N ASP A 138 9.96 -44.94 -10.82
CA ASP A 138 9.87 -46.32 -10.27
C ASP A 138 10.45 -46.67 -8.89
N LYS A 139 10.28 -45.80 -7.88
CA LYS A 139 10.21 -46.31 -6.48
C LYS A 139 9.46 -45.44 -5.47
N LEU A 140 8.22 -45.07 -5.73
CA LEU A 140 7.45 -44.20 -4.82
C LEU A 140 6.20 -44.88 -4.24
N GLN A 141 6.37 -45.99 -3.50
CA GLN A 141 5.30 -46.50 -2.62
C GLN A 141 4.98 -45.54 -1.46
N SER A 142 5.90 -44.62 -1.16
CA SER A 142 5.68 -43.48 -0.29
C SER A 142 5.35 -42.24 -1.09
N CYS A 143 4.39 -41.46 -0.60
CA CYS A 143 4.06 -40.19 -1.21
C CYS A 143 5.30 -39.26 -1.26
N ILE A 144 5.53 -38.53 -2.36
CA ILE A 144 6.68 -37.61 -2.54
C ILE A 144 6.85 -36.68 -1.33
N TYR A 145 5.74 -36.17 -0.81
CA TYR A 145 5.74 -35.32 0.37
C TYR A 145 6.28 -36.00 1.64
N CYS A 146 5.91 -37.27 1.84
CA CYS A 146 6.28 -38.09 2.99
C CYS A 146 7.78 -38.41 2.96
N MET A 147 8.31 -38.69 1.77
CA MET A 147 9.74 -38.91 1.55
C MET A 147 10.55 -37.65 1.82
N LYS A 148 10.15 -36.52 1.24
CA LYS A 148 10.84 -35.23 1.44
C LYS A 148 10.88 -34.80 2.91
N LYS A 149 9.85 -35.15 3.68
CA LYS A 149 9.74 -34.82 5.11
C LYS A 149 10.24 -35.91 6.06
N LYS A 150 10.69 -37.07 5.54
CA LYS A 150 11.07 -38.26 6.33
C LYS A 150 9.97 -38.70 7.31
N ILE A 151 8.70 -38.55 6.93
CA ILE A 151 7.54 -38.94 7.76
C ILE A 151 7.09 -40.35 7.34
N PRO A 152 6.73 -41.25 8.28
CA PRO A 152 6.17 -42.55 7.94
C PRO A 152 4.94 -42.42 7.04
N CYS A 153 5.01 -42.96 5.82
CA CYS A 153 3.90 -42.98 4.88
C CYS A 153 3.12 -44.27 5.06
N VAL A 154 1.86 -44.18 5.48
CA VAL A 154 0.94 -45.33 5.54
C VAL A 154 -0.08 -45.22 4.39
N PRO A 155 0.09 -45.99 3.29
CA PRO A 155 -0.88 -46.03 2.20
C PRO A 155 -2.24 -46.49 2.72
N GLN A 156 -3.34 -45.88 2.26
CA GLN A 156 -4.68 -46.41 2.51
C GLN A 156 -5.10 -47.26 1.31
N THR A 157 -5.48 -48.51 1.56
CA THR A 157 -6.06 -49.39 0.54
C THR A 157 -7.29 -48.72 -0.10
N GLY A 158 -7.25 -48.58 -1.43
CA GLY A 158 -8.33 -47.94 -2.20
C GLY A 158 -8.29 -46.40 -2.27
N LYS A 159 -7.28 -45.72 -1.71
CA LYS A 159 -7.15 -44.25 -1.83
C LYS A 159 -5.76 -43.84 -2.28
N LYS A 160 -5.69 -42.85 -3.17
CA LYS A 160 -4.44 -42.31 -3.75
C LYS A 160 -3.58 -41.49 -2.77
N VAL A 161 -4.03 -41.28 -1.53
CA VAL A 161 -3.38 -40.39 -0.56
C VAL A 161 -3.20 -41.11 0.77
N CYS A 162 -2.01 -41.04 1.36
CA CYS A 162 -1.74 -41.63 2.67
C CYS A 162 -2.43 -40.86 3.80
N VAL A 163 -2.57 -41.48 4.98
CA VAL A 163 -3.25 -40.87 6.15
C VAL A 163 -2.60 -39.56 6.58
N ALA A 164 -1.27 -39.53 6.61
CA ALA A 164 -0.49 -38.35 6.97
C ALA A 164 -0.76 -37.21 5.99
N CYS A 165 -0.76 -37.48 4.69
CA CYS A 165 -1.08 -36.49 3.68
C CYS A 165 -2.55 -36.08 3.68
N ARG A 166 -3.49 -36.94 4.05
CA ARG A 166 -4.89 -36.54 4.19
C ARG A 166 -5.08 -35.55 5.35
N LYS A 167 -4.45 -35.82 6.51
CA LYS A 167 -4.45 -34.90 7.65
C LYS A 167 -3.70 -33.59 7.32
N HIS A 168 -2.56 -33.68 6.64
CA HIS A 168 -1.82 -32.51 6.17
C HIS A 168 -2.55 -31.73 5.07
N LYS A 169 -3.30 -32.40 4.20
CA LYS A 169 -4.09 -31.78 3.13
C LYS A 169 -5.25 -30.98 3.69
N MET A 170 -5.96 -31.49 4.71
CA MET A 170 -6.98 -30.69 5.42
C MET A 170 -6.38 -29.48 6.14
N LYS A 171 -5.21 -29.62 6.79
CA LYS A 171 -4.52 -28.47 7.41
C LYS A 171 -4.01 -27.47 6.36
N ARG A 172 -3.39 -27.92 5.27
CA ARG A 172 -2.95 -27.06 4.15
C ARG A 172 -4.10 -26.35 3.49
N GLU A 173 -5.19 -27.04 3.15
CA GLU A 173 -6.35 -26.40 2.50
C GLU A 173 -7.00 -25.32 3.39
N PHE A 174 -6.92 -25.47 4.70
CA PHE A 174 -7.39 -24.45 5.65
C PHE A 174 -6.41 -23.27 5.75
N PHE A 175 -5.11 -23.54 5.89
CA PHE A 175 -4.08 -22.49 5.93
C PHE A 175 -3.96 -21.74 4.59
N ASP A 176 -4.11 -22.43 3.46
CA ASP A 176 -4.04 -21.80 2.15
C ASP A 176 -5.21 -20.85 1.96
N LYS A 177 -6.45 -21.21 2.36
CA LYS A 177 -7.60 -20.29 2.26
C LYS A 177 -7.43 -19.03 3.11
N THR A 178 -7.02 -19.18 4.38
CA THR A 178 -6.82 -18.04 5.27
C THR A 178 -5.61 -17.21 4.85
N ALA A 179 -4.50 -17.85 4.47
CA ALA A 179 -3.33 -17.14 3.97
C ALA A 179 -3.63 -16.39 2.67
N TRP A 180 -4.40 -16.99 1.75
CA TRP A 180 -4.83 -16.31 0.52
C TRP A 180 -5.74 -15.13 0.83
N ALA A 181 -6.70 -15.27 1.75
CA ALA A 181 -7.55 -14.17 2.18
C ALA A 181 -6.77 -13.02 2.87
N VAL A 182 -5.73 -13.36 3.65
CA VAL A 182 -4.84 -12.36 4.27
C VAL A 182 -3.96 -11.68 3.22
N ILE A 183 -3.40 -12.43 2.28
CA ILE A 183 -2.58 -11.87 1.19
C ILE A 183 -3.44 -10.98 0.30
N ASP A 184 -4.62 -11.44 -0.12
CA ASP A 184 -5.56 -10.68 -0.94
C ASP A 184 -6.08 -9.44 -0.21
N GLY A 185 -6.46 -9.58 1.07
CA GLY A 185 -6.86 -8.45 1.90
C GLY A 185 -5.74 -7.44 2.12
N SER A 186 -4.50 -7.90 2.36
CA SER A 186 -3.34 -7.02 2.51
C SER A 186 -3.00 -6.28 1.21
N LYS A 187 -3.16 -6.95 0.07
CA LYS A 187 -2.99 -6.35 -1.26
C LYS A 187 -4.02 -5.23 -1.48
N GLN A 188 -5.29 -5.47 -1.16
CA GLN A 188 -6.34 -4.45 -1.26
C GLN A 188 -6.06 -3.22 -0.38
N VAL A 189 -5.51 -3.40 0.83
CA VAL A 189 -5.15 -2.27 1.71
C VAL A 189 -3.96 -1.48 1.16
N VAL A 190 -2.97 -2.15 0.56
CA VAL A 190 -1.84 -1.47 -0.08
C VAL A 190 -2.29 -0.72 -1.33
N ASP A 191 -3.10 -1.35 -2.18
CA ASP A 191 -3.62 -0.75 -3.40
C ASP A 191 -4.47 0.49 -3.07
N THR A 192 -5.39 0.39 -2.10
CA THR A 192 -6.23 1.55 -1.68
C THR A 192 -5.41 2.71 -1.12
N ARG A 193 -4.37 2.43 -0.32
CA ARG A 193 -3.48 3.47 0.20
C ARG A 193 -2.72 4.17 -0.93
N PHE A 194 -2.18 3.39 -1.87
CA PHE A 194 -1.46 3.93 -3.02
C PHE A 194 -2.37 4.80 -3.91
N MET A 195 -3.60 4.36 -4.17
CA MET A 195 -4.59 5.15 -4.90
C MET A 195 -4.85 6.50 -4.23
N MET A 196 -5.11 6.48 -2.92
CA MET A 196 -5.40 7.70 -2.16
C MET A 196 -4.21 8.68 -2.16
N GLU A 197 -2.96 8.18 -2.16
CA GLU A 197 -1.76 9.02 -2.26
C GLU A 197 -1.61 9.65 -3.65
N VAL A 198 -1.86 8.89 -4.72
CA VAL A 198 -1.85 9.40 -6.10
C VAL A 198 -2.93 10.46 -6.30
N GLU A 199 -4.17 10.20 -5.85
CA GLU A 199 -5.27 11.16 -5.89
C GLU A 199 -4.98 12.44 -5.09
N LEU A 200 -4.39 12.30 -3.90
CA LEU A 200 -4.01 13.45 -3.09
C LEU A 200 -2.94 14.30 -3.80
N ARG A 201 -1.91 13.68 -4.37
CA ARG A 201 -0.88 14.40 -5.12
C ARG A 201 -1.45 15.07 -6.36
N ALA A 202 -2.37 14.40 -7.03
CA ALA A 202 -3.08 14.91 -8.20
C ALA A 202 -3.87 16.18 -7.89
N THR A 203 -4.69 16.14 -6.83
CA THR A 203 -5.50 17.27 -6.38
C THR A 203 -4.65 18.45 -5.93
N VAL A 204 -3.52 18.22 -5.25
CA VAL A 204 -2.57 19.28 -4.87
C VAL A 204 -1.95 19.95 -6.10
N ASN A 205 -1.52 19.17 -7.11
CA ASN A 205 -0.94 19.74 -8.33
C ASN A 205 -1.96 20.53 -9.14
N LEU A 206 -3.18 20.00 -9.29
CA LEU A 206 -4.26 20.67 -10.01
C LEU A 206 -4.67 21.97 -9.31
N SER A 207 -4.89 21.94 -7.99
CA SER A 207 -5.25 23.14 -7.22
C SER A 207 -4.16 24.21 -7.25
N ALA A 208 -2.88 23.83 -7.23
CA ALA A 208 -1.78 24.77 -7.40
C ALA A 208 -1.77 25.40 -8.80
N SER A 209 -2.08 24.63 -9.84
CA SER A 209 -2.20 25.15 -11.22
C SER A 209 -3.41 26.07 -11.38
N ASP A 210 -4.56 25.68 -10.84
CA ASP A 210 -5.78 26.48 -10.86
C ASP A 210 -5.59 27.80 -10.11
N ALA A 211 -4.88 27.81 -8.99
CA ALA A 211 -4.54 29.03 -8.26
C ALA A 211 -3.70 30.00 -9.12
N ARG A 212 -2.73 29.49 -9.90
CA ARG A 212 -1.96 30.31 -10.84
C ARG A 212 -2.83 30.87 -11.97
N LEU A 213 -3.76 30.07 -12.50
CA LEU A 213 -4.70 30.50 -13.54
C LEU A 213 -5.64 31.59 -13.00
N LEU A 214 -6.17 31.43 -11.79
CA LEU A 214 -7.00 32.44 -11.13
C LEU A 214 -6.24 33.74 -10.88
N GLN A 215 -4.98 33.65 -10.45
CA GLN A 215 -4.12 34.83 -10.27
C GLN A 215 -3.86 35.56 -11.59
N LEU A 216 -3.64 34.84 -12.68
CA LEU A 216 -3.51 35.40 -14.03
C LEU A 216 -4.78 36.17 -14.43
N LEU A 217 -5.96 35.57 -14.22
CA LEU A 217 -7.25 36.20 -14.52
C LEU A 217 -7.50 37.45 -13.65
N GLU A 218 -7.10 37.44 -12.38
CA GLU A 218 -7.20 38.59 -11.49
C GLU A 218 -6.29 39.75 -11.93
N LEU A 219 -5.08 39.46 -12.39
CA LEU A 219 -4.18 40.49 -12.93
C LEU A 219 -4.74 41.11 -14.21
N LYS A 220 -5.34 40.30 -15.09
CA LYS A 220 -6.02 40.77 -16.30
C LYS A 220 -7.21 41.67 -15.99
N SER A 221 -8.01 41.33 -14.99
CA SER A 221 -9.17 42.15 -14.61
C SER A 221 -8.77 43.52 -14.03
N LYS A 222 -7.55 43.63 -13.48
CA LYS A 222 -6.95 44.89 -13.01
C LYS A 222 -6.28 45.71 -14.13
N GLY A 223 -6.33 45.24 -15.39
CA GLY A 223 -5.71 45.93 -16.53
C GLY A 223 -4.18 45.87 -16.55
N ILE A 224 -3.57 44.91 -15.83
CA ILE A 224 -2.13 44.71 -15.84
C ILE A 224 -1.79 43.90 -17.10
N GLU A 225 -0.95 44.45 -17.97
CA GLU A 225 -0.43 43.72 -19.13
C GLU A 225 0.50 42.60 -18.67
N ILE A 226 0.14 41.37 -19.01
CA ILE A 226 0.90 40.16 -18.69
C ILE A 226 1.63 39.74 -19.96
N PRO A 227 2.93 39.43 -19.90
CA PRO A 227 3.65 38.89 -21.04
C PRO A 227 2.95 37.64 -21.63
N GLU A 228 2.75 37.62 -22.94
CA GLU A 228 2.04 36.52 -23.65
C GLU A 228 2.73 35.16 -23.48
N ASP A 229 4.05 35.15 -23.35
CA ASP A 229 4.86 33.95 -23.10
C ASP A 229 4.55 33.33 -21.72
N LEU A 230 4.30 34.17 -20.71
CA LEU A 230 3.94 33.70 -19.37
C LEU A 230 2.52 33.12 -19.35
N GLU A 231 1.57 33.78 -20.01
CA GLU A 231 0.20 33.28 -20.12
C GLU A 231 0.15 31.93 -20.84
N THR A 232 0.80 31.83 -22.00
CA THR A 232 0.86 30.58 -22.78
C THR A 232 1.54 29.46 -21.99
N ARG A 233 2.60 29.77 -21.22
CA ARG A 233 3.25 28.79 -20.33
C ARG A 233 2.32 28.29 -19.23
N ILE A 234 1.57 29.18 -18.56
CA ILE A 234 0.65 28.79 -17.48
C ILE A 234 -0.47 27.89 -18.02
N LEU A 235 -1.04 28.23 -19.18
CA LEU A 235 -2.08 27.42 -19.83
C LEU A 235 -1.53 26.05 -20.26
N ALA A 236 -0.34 26.01 -20.87
CA ALA A 236 0.29 24.77 -21.27
C ALA A 236 0.64 23.87 -20.07
N GLU A 237 1.14 24.45 -18.97
CA GLU A 237 1.37 23.72 -17.72
C GLU A 237 0.08 23.11 -17.15
N HIS A 238 -1.02 23.88 -17.17
CA HIS A 238 -2.33 23.42 -16.70
C HIS A 238 -2.83 22.22 -17.54
N GLU A 239 -2.75 22.31 -18.87
CA GLU A 239 -3.12 21.21 -19.76
C GLU A 239 -2.26 19.96 -19.55
N VAL A 240 -0.95 20.13 -19.34
CA VAL A 240 -0.03 19.00 -19.08
C VAL A 240 -0.40 18.31 -17.78
N ILE A 241 -0.61 19.07 -16.70
CA ILE A 241 -1.02 18.51 -15.41
C ILE A 241 -2.32 17.74 -15.57
N GLN A 242 -3.34 18.35 -16.19
CA GLN A 242 -4.64 17.73 -16.39
C GLN A 242 -4.54 16.43 -17.21
N ARG A 243 -3.75 16.43 -18.30
CA ARG A 243 -3.53 15.24 -19.13
C ARG A 243 -2.86 14.11 -18.34
N THR A 244 -1.80 14.41 -17.60
CA THR A 244 -1.10 13.41 -16.78
C THR A 244 -2.00 12.81 -15.70
N LEU A 245 -2.89 13.60 -15.11
CA LEU A 245 -3.85 13.09 -14.13
C LEU A 245 -4.85 12.12 -14.75
N ASN A 246 -5.37 12.43 -15.94
CA ASN A 246 -6.27 11.53 -16.66
C ASN A 246 -5.55 10.23 -17.04
N GLU A 247 -4.32 10.30 -17.57
CA GLU A 247 -3.52 9.11 -17.92
C GLU A 247 -3.28 8.21 -16.70
N GLN A 248 -2.96 8.80 -15.53
CA GLN A 248 -2.78 8.03 -14.28
C GLN A 248 -4.06 7.37 -13.80
N LEU A 249 -5.21 8.05 -13.91
CA LEU A 249 -6.51 7.50 -13.54
C LEU A 249 -6.93 6.36 -14.49
N GLU A 250 -6.64 6.48 -15.79
CA GLU A 250 -6.90 5.43 -16.78
C GLU A 250 -6.05 4.18 -16.54
N ASP A 251 -4.74 4.34 -16.30
CA ASP A 251 -3.83 3.23 -15.98
C ASP A 251 -4.26 2.50 -14.70
N LEU A 252 -4.62 3.25 -13.67
CA LEU A 252 -5.11 2.71 -12.41
C LEU A 252 -6.43 1.94 -12.57
N THR A 253 -7.36 2.50 -13.34
CA THR A 253 -8.64 1.84 -13.65
C THR A 253 -8.40 0.52 -14.39
N MET A 254 -7.47 0.51 -15.36
CA MET A 254 -7.09 -0.69 -16.10
C MET A 254 -6.44 -1.76 -15.21
N GLN A 255 -5.64 -1.33 -14.24
CA GLN A 255 -5.03 -2.22 -13.25
C GLN A 255 -6.10 -2.86 -12.34
N MET A 256 -7.06 -2.07 -11.85
CA MET A 256 -8.19 -2.58 -11.06
C MET A 256 -9.02 -3.59 -11.84
N ASP A 257 -9.34 -3.30 -13.09
CA ASP A 257 -10.07 -4.22 -13.99
C ASP A 257 -9.30 -5.53 -14.20
N SER A 258 -7.98 -5.47 -14.32
CA SER A 258 -7.12 -6.64 -14.49
C SER A 258 -7.13 -7.52 -13.24
N ILE A 259 -7.10 -6.91 -12.05
CA ILE A 259 -7.21 -7.61 -10.76
C ILE A 259 -8.60 -8.27 -10.64
N GLN A 260 -9.66 -7.54 -10.98
CA GLN A 260 -11.04 -8.05 -10.89
C GLN A 260 -11.28 -9.21 -11.87
N LYS A 261 -10.80 -9.10 -13.11
CA LYS A 261 -10.88 -10.18 -14.11
C LYS A 261 -10.07 -11.40 -13.68
N GLY A 262 -8.87 -11.22 -13.12
CA GLY A 262 -8.06 -12.31 -12.58
C GLY A 262 -8.69 -13.05 -11.39
N SER A 263 -9.47 -12.35 -10.55
CA SER A 263 -10.13 -12.95 -9.38
C SER A 263 -11.36 -13.81 -9.75
N SER A 264 -12.06 -13.48 -10.84
CA SER A 264 -13.26 -14.22 -11.29
C SER A 264 -12.96 -15.47 -12.13
N GLY A 265 -11.77 -15.58 -12.74
CA GLY A 265 -11.43 -16.66 -13.67
C GLY A 265 -10.74 -17.90 -13.09
N GLY A 266 -10.26 -17.87 -11.84
CA GLY A 266 -9.32 -18.88 -11.33
C GLY A 266 -9.90 -20.03 -10.49
N CYS A 267 -11.21 -20.06 -10.23
CA CYS A 267 -11.81 -21.08 -9.36
C CYS A 267 -12.85 -22.00 -10.04
N THR A 268 -12.83 -22.14 -11.36
CA THR A 268 -13.28 -23.40 -11.96
C THR A 268 -12.21 -24.44 -11.69
N ARG A 269 -12.17 -24.92 -10.43
CA ARG A 269 -11.51 -26.19 -10.13
C ARG A 269 -11.99 -27.18 -11.17
N ASP A 270 -11.05 -27.90 -11.76
CA ASP A 270 -11.26 -29.21 -12.34
C ASP A 270 -12.01 -30.08 -11.31
N GLN A 271 -13.34 -29.93 -11.26
CA GLN A 271 -14.22 -31.07 -11.07
C GLN A 271 -13.96 -31.90 -12.31
N LYS A 272 -12.94 -32.75 -12.18
CA LYS A 272 -12.79 -33.94 -12.97
C LYS A 272 -14.15 -34.64 -12.88
N GLU A 273 -14.93 -34.42 -13.92
CA GLU A 273 -16.20 -35.03 -14.22
C GLU A 273 -15.97 -36.53 -14.06
N GLY A 274 -16.38 -37.02 -12.89
CA GLY A 274 -16.50 -38.45 -12.69
C GLY A 274 -17.77 -38.81 -13.44
N ASP A 275 -17.60 -39.53 -14.53
CA ASP A 275 -18.67 -40.23 -15.24
C ASP A 275 -19.51 -41.02 -14.22
N ASN A 276 -20.58 -40.40 -13.74
CA ASN A 276 -21.65 -41.07 -13.04
C ASN A 276 -22.90 -40.85 -13.89
N GLU A 277 -22.96 -41.68 -14.93
CA GLU A 277 -24.15 -42.03 -15.69
C GLU A 277 -25.20 -42.59 -14.72
N GLY A 278 -25.96 -41.68 -14.12
CA GLY A 278 -27.00 -41.96 -13.15
C GLY A 278 -28.31 -41.38 -13.63
N ASP A 279 -28.98 -42.15 -14.48
CA ASP A 279 -30.36 -42.01 -14.93
C ASP A 279 -31.29 -41.48 -13.82
N ARG A 280 -31.78 -40.25 -13.97
CA ARG A 280 -32.92 -39.73 -13.20
C ARG A 280 -33.83 -38.88 -14.08
N THR A 281 -34.88 -39.55 -14.50
CA THR A 281 -36.15 -39.08 -15.02
C THR A 281 -36.67 -37.80 -14.35
N GLU A 282 -36.88 -36.79 -15.20
CA GLU A 282 -38.16 -36.12 -15.45
C GLU A 282 -39.03 -35.74 -14.24
N GLY A 283 -39.14 -34.44 -13.97
CA GLY A 283 -39.97 -33.92 -12.88
C GLY A 283 -40.20 -32.41 -12.94
N SER A 284 -40.82 -31.97 -14.02
CA SER A 284 -41.35 -30.61 -14.25
C SER A 284 -42.02 -29.98 -13.02
N LYS A 285 -41.65 -28.73 -12.68
CA LYS A 285 -42.57 -27.78 -12.02
C LYS A 285 -42.23 -26.33 -12.34
N LYS A 286 -42.90 -25.86 -13.39
CA LYS A 286 -43.07 -24.48 -13.86
C LYS A 286 -43.51 -23.57 -12.71
N LYS A 287 -42.61 -22.74 -12.17
CA LYS A 287 -42.96 -21.69 -11.19
C LYS A 287 -43.05 -20.34 -11.90
N LYS A 288 -44.26 -19.79 -11.81
CA LYS A 288 -44.81 -18.57 -12.41
C LYS A 288 -43.97 -17.33 -12.02
N LYS A 289 -43.44 -16.63 -13.03
CA LYS A 289 -42.75 -15.33 -12.90
C LYS A 289 -43.78 -14.25 -12.57
N LYS A 290 -43.72 -13.64 -11.38
CA LYS A 290 -44.52 -12.46 -11.01
C LYS A 290 -43.74 -11.22 -11.47
N LYS A 291 -44.29 -10.52 -12.45
CA LYS A 291 -43.84 -9.21 -12.94
C LYS A 291 -44.21 -8.18 -11.87
N VAL A 292 -43.23 -7.59 -11.19
CA VAL A 292 -43.42 -6.36 -10.41
C VAL A 292 -43.04 -5.21 -11.33
N VAL A 293 -44.01 -4.34 -11.55
CA VAL A 293 -43.87 -3.01 -12.14
C VAL A 293 -43.38 -2.11 -11.02
N GLU A 294 -42.25 -1.44 -11.21
CA GLU A 294 -41.88 -0.28 -10.42
C GLU A 294 -42.14 0.95 -11.29
N THR A 295 -43.02 1.80 -10.79
CA THR A 295 -43.41 3.07 -11.37
C THR A 295 -42.42 4.14 -10.94
N GLU A 296 -41.90 4.84 -11.95
CA GLU A 296 -41.15 6.08 -11.84
C GLU A 296 -42.05 7.20 -11.29
N VAL A 297 -41.62 7.90 -10.24
CA VAL A 297 -42.03 9.27 -9.94
C VAL A 297 -40.80 10.00 -9.43
N GLU A 298 -40.14 10.70 -10.35
CA GLU A 298 -39.05 11.64 -10.09
C GLU A 298 -39.60 13.05 -10.38
N GLU A 299 -39.89 13.82 -9.33
CA GLU A 299 -40.18 15.25 -9.41
C GLU A 299 -39.56 15.91 -8.17
N SER A 300 -38.35 16.47 -8.31
CA SER A 300 -37.80 17.37 -7.30
C SER A 300 -37.20 18.59 -7.98
N THR A 301 -38.02 19.63 -7.93
CA THR A 301 -37.82 20.99 -8.42
C THR A 301 -36.79 21.71 -7.56
N MET A 302 -35.85 22.38 -8.23
CA MET A 302 -34.92 23.35 -7.64
C MET A 302 -35.66 24.50 -6.94
N GLN A 303 -35.23 24.87 -5.74
CA GLN A 303 -35.27 26.24 -5.21
C GLN A 303 -34.03 26.49 -4.36
#